data_AF-A0A359C9Z6-F1
#
_entry.id   AF-A0A359C9Z6-F1
#
_cell.length_a   1.000
_cell.length_b   1.000
_cell.length_c   1.000
_cell.angle_alpha   90.00
_cell.angle_beta   90.00
_cell.angle_gamma   90.00
#
_symmetry.space_group_name_H-M   'P 1'
#
loop_
_entity.id
_entity.type
_entity.pdbx_description
1 polymer ?
#
loop_
_entity_poly.entity_id
_entity_poly.type
_entity_poly.pdbx_seq_one_letter_code
_entity_poly.pdbx_strand_id
1 'polypeptide(L)'
;MQERKGIITFKGNPMTLLGPEIRTGDKAPDFRVVDNGLAPVTLADFRGKVKIISAVPSLDTPVCDTETRRFNEEAAKLPGNVVVLTVSVDLPFAQKRWC
;
A
#
# COMPACT_ATOMS: atom_id res chain seq x y z
N MET A 1 16.51 2.47 15.00
CA MET A 1 15.45 2.73 13.99
C MET A 1 14.71 3.98 14.47
N GLN A 2 14.39 4.94 13.59
CA GLN A 2 13.69 6.16 14.01
C GLN A 2 12.25 5.83 14.42
N GLU A 3 11.79 6.32 15.57
CA GLU A 3 10.40 6.21 16.02
C GLU A 3 9.68 7.54 15.84
N ARG A 4 8.44 7.50 15.37
CA ARG A 4 7.55 8.66 15.23
C ARG A 4 6.25 8.38 16.00
N LYS A 5 6.02 9.11 17.11
CA LYS A 5 4.88 8.93 18.02
C LYS A 5 3.86 10.05 17.84
N GLY A 6 2.58 9.74 18.04
CA GLY A 6 1.50 10.75 18.00
C GLY A 6 1.15 11.28 16.61
N ILE A 7 1.69 10.67 15.55
CA ILE A 7 1.40 11.06 14.15
C ILE A 7 0.05 10.50 13.68
N ILE A 8 -0.32 9.34 14.20
CA ILE A 8 -1.61 8.70 13.92
C ILE A 8 -2.24 8.17 15.20
N THR A 9 -3.55 7.97 15.15
CA THR A 9 -4.32 7.34 16.22
C THR A 9 -5.11 6.15 15.69
N PHE A 10 -5.23 5.09 16.47
CA PHE A 10 -6.18 4.00 16.23
C PHE A 10 -7.26 4.03 17.32
N LYS A 11 -8.50 4.32 16.93
CA LYS A 11 -9.63 4.52 17.85
C LYS A 11 -9.30 5.51 18.98
N GLY A 12 -8.62 6.61 18.64
CA GLY A 12 -8.18 7.64 19.59
C GLY A 12 -6.89 7.33 20.35
N ASN A 13 -6.35 6.10 20.28
CA ASN A 13 -5.10 5.75 20.94
C ASN A 13 -3.90 6.08 20.04
N PRO A 14 -2.89 6.84 20.50
CA PRO A 14 -1.70 7.13 19.72
C PRO A 14 -0.93 5.86 19.34
N MET A 15 -0.46 5.79 18.09
CA MET A 15 0.36 4.69 17.60
C MET A 15 1.78 5.17 17.27
N THR A 16 2.76 4.27 17.37
CA THR A 16 4.15 4.53 16.97
C THR A 16 4.39 4.01 15.56
N LEU A 17 4.91 4.86 14.68
CA LEU A 17 5.40 4.48 13.36
C LEU A 17 6.93 4.34 13.39
N LEU A 18 7.44 3.34 12.69
CA LEU A 18 8.88 3.12 12.53
C LEU A 18 9.36 3.66 11.19
N GLY A 19 10.61 4.13 11.17
CA GLY A 19 11.26 4.66 9.98
C GLY A 19 10.94 6.14 9.71
N PRO A 20 11.69 6.76 8.78
CA PRO A 20 11.51 8.17 8.45
C PRO A 20 10.17 8.43 7.75
N GLU A 21 9.76 9.69 7.78
CA GLU A 21 8.68 10.19 6.94
C GLU A 21 9.13 10.21 5.48
N ILE A 22 8.22 9.89 4.54
CA ILE A 22 8.43 10.04 3.10
C ILE A 22 7.81 11.35 2.65
N ARG A 23 8.59 12.17 1.94
CA ARG A 23 8.18 13.50 1.47
C ARG A 23 8.18 13.58 -0.05
N THR A 24 7.48 14.58 -0.57
CA THR A 24 7.49 14.89 -2.00
C THR A 24 8.91 15.23 -2.45
N GLY A 25 9.36 14.59 -3.53
CA GLY A 25 10.73 14.73 -4.04
C GLY A 25 11.70 13.67 -3.52
N ASP A 26 11.34 12.94 -2.47
CA ASP A 26 12.16 11.82 -2.01
C ASP A 26 12.14 10.69 -3.04
N LYS A 27 13.27 10.00 -3.16
CA LYS A 27 13.32 8.74 -3.88
C LYS A 27 12.54 7.69 -3.10
N ALA A 28 11.55 7.07 -3.76
CA ALA A 28 10.79 5.99 -3.17
C ALA A 28 11.72 4.85 -2.65
N PRO A 29 11.59 4.42 -1.39
CA PRO A 29 12.31 3.26 -0.88
C PRO A 29 11.98 2.01 -1.69
N ASP A 30 12.97 1.16 -1.92
CA ASP A 30 12.72 -0.14 -2.53
C ASP A 30 11.97 -1.06 -1.56
N PHE A 31 11.25 -2.04 -2.11
CA PHE A 31 10.54 -3.05 -1.34
C PHE A 31 10.67 -4.41 -2.01
N ARG A 32 10.44 -5.46 -1.22
CA ARG A 32 10.24 -6.82 -1.70
C ARG A 32 9.07 -7.43 -0.95
N VAL A 33 8.02 -7.78 -1.67
CA VAL A 33 6.80 -8.40 -1.15
C VAL A 33 6.46 -9.63 -2.00
N VAL A 34 5.30 -10.25 -1.74
CA VAL A 34 4.79 -11.39 -2.52
C VAL A 34 3.44 -11.03 -3.12
N ASP A 35 3.19 -11.49 -4.35
CA ASP A 35 1.89 -11.32 -5.00
C ASP A 35 0.90 -12.46 -4.66
N ASN A 36 -0.30 -12.39 -5.23
CA ASN A 36 -1.36 -13.40 -5.09
C ASN A 36 -0.99 -14.78 -5.64
N GLY A 37 0.08 -14.88 -6.44
CA GLY A 37 0.67 -16.11 -6.96
C GLY A 37 1.87 -16.61 -6.15
N LEU A 38 2.17 -15.97 -5.00
CA LEU A 38 3.35 -16.22 -4.16
C LEU A 38 4.68 -15.88 -4.84
N ALA A 39 4.67 -15.18 -5.97
CA ALA A 39 5.87 -14.72 -6.64
C ALA A 39 6.43 -13.48 -5.93
N PRO A 40 7.76 -13.36 -5.80
CA PRO A 40 8.37 -12.15 -5.25
C PRO A 40 8.16 -10.98 -6.22
N VAL A 41 7.78 -9.82 -5.67
CA VAL A 41 7.57 -8.57 -6.40
C VAL A 41 8.36 -7.45 -5.73
N THR A 42 8.96 -6.58 -6.54
CA THR A 42 9.78 -5.44 -6.14
C THR A 42 9.29 -4.15 -6.78
N LEU A 43 9.77 -3.00 -6.29
CA LEU A 43 9.45 -1.70 -6.89
C LEU A 43 9.95 -1.62 -8.36
N ALA A 44 11.05 -2.31 -8.66
CA ALA A 44 11.71 -2.32 -9.95
C ALA A 44 10.89 -3.00 -11.06
N ASP A 45 9.98 -3.91 -10.71
CA ASP A 45 9.12 -4.63 -11.66
C ASP A 45 8.11 -3.69 -12.34
N PHE A 46 7.87 -2.52 -11.77
CA PHE A 46 6.96 -1.49 -12.29
C PHE A 46 7.69 -0.31 -12.94
N ARG A 47 8.98 -0.44 -13.30
CA ARG A 47 9.75 0.63 -13.96
C ARG A 47 9.02 1.23 -15.16
N GLY A 48 9.17 2.54 -15.35
CA GLY A 48 8.47 3.29 -16.40
C GLY A 48 7.02 3.67 -16.08
N LYS A 49 6.35 3.02 -15.12
CA LYS A 49 4.98 3.35 -14.71
C LYS A 49 4.91 4.41 -13.60
N VAL A 50 3.81 5.13 -13.49
CA VAL A 50 3.43 5.84 -12.25
C VAL A 50 2.87 4.80 -11.28
N LYS A 51 3.38 4.75 -10.05
CA LYS A 51 2.94 3.78 -9.03
C LYS A 51 2.15 4.51 -7.95
N ILE A 52 0.93 4.07 -7.71
CA ILE A 52 0.15 4.43 -6.54
C ILE A 52 0.27 3.28 -5.55
N ILE A 53 0.88 3.51 -4.39
CA ILE A 53 1.03 2.49 -3.35
C ILE A 53 -0.04 2.78 -2.28
N SER A 54 -1.07 1.93 -2.21
CA SER A 54 -2.08 1.98 -1.15
C SER A 54 -1.66 1.00 -0.06
N ALA A 55 -1.12 1.54 1.04
CA ALA A 55 -0.67 0.74 2.18
C ALA A 55 -1.79 0.65 3.22
N VAL A 56 -2.33 -0.54 3.44
CA VAL A 56 -3.46 -0.77 4.35
C VAL A 56 -3.08 -1.77 5.45
N PRO A 57 -3.61 -1.65 6.69
CA PRO A 57 -3.35 -2.62 7.74
C PRO A 57 -3.83 -4.03 7.38
N SER A 58 -5.07 -4.14 6.90
CA SER A 58 -5.67 -5.39 6.44
C SER A 58 -6.88 -5.12 5.56
N LEU A 59 -6.95 -5.80 4.41
CA LEU A 59 -8.10 -5.77 3.51
C LEU A 59 -9.32 -6.50 4.07
N ASP A 60 -9.16 -7.35 5.09
CA ASP A 60 -10.26 -8.04 5.78
C ASP A 60 -11.00 -7.10 6.77
N THR A 61 -11.00 -5.79 6.51
CA THR A 61 -11.72 -4.77 7.29
C THR A 61 -12.57 -3.86 6.38
N PRO A 62 -13.76 -3.40 6.85
CA PRO A 62 -14.71 -2.71 5.98
C PRO A 62 -14.20 -1.35 5.44
N VAL A 63 -13.34 -0.67 6.19
CA VAL A 63 -12.75 0.61 5.76
C VAL A 63 -11.74 0.38 4.64
N CYS A 64 -10.84 -0.59 4.79
CA CYS A 64 -9.80 -0.86 3.80
C CYS A 64 -10.38 -1.46 2.51
N ASP A 65 -11.47 -2.24 2.60
CA ASP A 65 -12.24 -2.69 1.43
C ASP A 65 -12.81 -1.50 0.64
N THR A 66 -13.52 -0.60 1.33
CA THR A 66 -14.12 0.58 0.70
C THR A 66 -13.06 1.48 0.06
N GLU A 67 -11.96 1.73 0.78
CA GLU A 67 -10.81 2.50 0.27
C GLU A 67 -10.25 1.90 -1.02
N THR A 68 -9.97 0.59 -1.00
CA THR A 68 -9.28 -0.05 -2.12
C THR A 68 -10.16 -0.14 -3.36
N ARG A 69 -11.47 -0.40 -3.21
CA ARG A 69 -12.43 -0.33 -4.33
C ARG A 69 -12.45 1.05 -4.97
N ARG A 70 -12.56 2.10 -4.14
CA ARG A 70 -12.58 3.48 -4.63
C ARG A 70 -11.29 3.85 -5.35
N PHE A 71 -10.14 3.44 -4.82
CA PHE A 71 -8.84 3.67 -5.47
C PHE A 71 -8.75 2.98 -6.83
N ASN A 72 -9.20 1.72 -6.94
CA ASN A 72 -9.20 1.00 -8.21
C ASN A 72 -10.09 1.67 -9.26
N GLU A 73 -11.29 2.10 -8.88
CA GLU A 73 -12.21 2.81 -9.76
C GLU A 73 -11.64 4.15 -10.27
N GLU A 74 -11.02 4.94 -9.39
CA GLU A 74 -10.44 6.22 -9.78
C GLU A 74 -9.14 6.05 -10.58
N ALA A 75 -8.32 5.06 -10.23
CA ALA A 75 -7.09 4.77 -10.98
C ALA A 75 -7.37 4.30 -12.41
N ALA A 76 -8.47 3.59 -12.64
CA ALA A 76 -8.91 3.20 -13.99
C ALA A 76 -9.25 4.40 -14.89
N LYS A 77 -9.52 5.58 -14.31
CA LYS A 77 -9.80 6.83 -15.05
C LYS A 77 -8.54 7.64 -15.35
N LEU A 78 -7.41 7.31 -14.71
CA LEU A 78 -6.16 8.01 -14.94
C LEU A 78 -5.61 7.68 -16.34
N PRO A 79 -4.91 8.63 -16.99
CA PRO A 79 -4.29 8.38 -18.28
C PRO A 79 -3.33 7.18 -18.20
N GLY A 80 -3.19 6.47 -19.32
CA GLY A 80 -2.45 5.21 -19.40
C GLY A 80 -1.03 5.31 -18.82
N ASN A 81 -0.60 4.22 -18.17
CA ASN A 81 0.70 4.03 -17.49
C ASN A 81 0.71 4.26 -15.97
N VAL A 82 -0.44 4.20 -15.30
CA VAL A 82 -0.55 4.11 -13.84
C VAL A 82 -0.73 2.64 -13.41
N VAL A 83 -0.10 2.25 -12.30
CA VAL A 83 -0.36 0.98 -11.62
C VAL A 83 -0.68 1.25 -10.15
N VAL A 84 -1.72 0.59 -9.63
CA VAL A 84 -2.06 0.60 -8.21
C VAL A 84 -1.49 -0.66 -7.56
N LEU A 85 -0.77 -0.47 -6.47
CA LEU A 85 -0.18 -1.53 -5.65
C LEU A 85 -0.80 -1.45 -4.26
N THR A 86 -1.74 -2.34 -3.97
CA THR A 86 -2.30 -2.48 -2.62
C THR A 86 -1.39 -3.39 -1.81
N VAL A 87 -0.80 -2.86 -0.74
CA VAL A 87 0.18 -3.58 0.10
C VAL A 87 -0.35 -3.64 1.53
N SER A 88 -0.44 -4.85 2.08
CA SER A 88 -0.86 -5.09 3.46
C SER A 88 -0.01 -6.18 4.10
N VAL A 89 -0.30 -6.51 5.36
CA VAL A 89 0.27 -7.68 6.06
C VAL A 89 -0.64 -8.92 5.98
N ASP A 90 -1.68 -8.87 5.16
CA ASP A 90 -2.52 -10.05 4.90
C ASP A 90 -1.73 -11.09 4.11
N LEU A 91 -2.07 -12.37 4.31
CA LEU A 91 -1.55 -13.41 3.44
C LEU A 91 -2.12 -13.26 2.02
N PRO A 92 -1.37 -13.62 0.96
CA PRO A 92 -1.85 -13.58 -0.43
C PRO A 92 -3.18 -14.31 -0.64
N PHE A 93 -3.45 -15.35 0.15
CA PHE A 93 -4.72 -16.09 0.09
C PHE A 93 -5.93 -15.25 0.52
N ALA A 94 -5.76 -14.37 1.53
CA ALA A 94 -6.82 -13.48 1.98
C ALA A 94 -7.06 -12.36 0.95
N GLN A 95 -5.99 -11.76 0.44
CA GLN A 95 -6.08 -10.74 -0.61
C GLN A 95 -6.72 -11.29 -1.90
N LYS A 96 -6.45 -12.55 -2.26
CA LYS A 96 -7.07 -13.22 -3.41
C LYS A 96 -8.58 -13.44 -3.25
N ARG A 97 -9.10 -13.57 -2.02
CA ARG A 97 -10.55 -13.66 -1.79
C ARG A 97 -11.26 -12.31 -2.00
N TRP A 98 -10.50 -11.22 -1.92
CA TRP A 98 -11.01 -9.87 -2.04
C TRP A 98 -11.13 -9.42 -3.51
N CYS A 99 -10.30 -9.94 -4.43
CA CYS A 99 -10.31 -9.58 -5.85
C CYS A 99 -11.10 -10.54 -6.75
#